data_AF-A0A520TIU2-F1
#
_entry.id   AF-A0A520TIU2-F1
#
_cell.length_a   1.000
_cell.length_b   1.000
_cell.length_c   1.000
_cell.angle_alpha   90.00
_cell.angle_beta   90.00
_cell.angle_gamma   90.00
#
_symmetry.space_group_name_H-M   'P 1'
#
loop_
_entity.id
_entity.type
_entity.pdbx_description
1 polymer ?
#
loop_
_entity_poly.entity_id
_entity_poly.type
_entity_poly.pdbx_seq_one_letter_code
_entity_poly.pdbx_strand_id
1 'polypeptide(L)'
;MQNNPDQFSSKIGFVLAAAGSAVGIGNLVGFPVAAAKNGGGAFLLLYIFFVVAICLPLILAELSLGRATNQNPLGAFRQVSRNNKAWVLAGALSLITPFMIAVFYSVLTVWLLGYFLLVLMGQLDQLATPVYFGGFITSPWIFACLAAVIGMVIVVLKGGVRDGIEKASRLLMPMLFIMLIGLAVFVLTLPNATAGLKFYFTPQLDRITWSVVNGALSQAFFSLSLGMGILITYGSYLRKQDNLVQSAKMLACTDTGVALVAGLMTLPAIFAIYPNTNPSELSDSSVGLIFSFFPNIFMAMVPKFGYAVSSLIAATFFLLAFVAAITSLVSIIEVPVAALKAEGKKTRNAALGIVISAVSIGAMFSALSFGQVKWLSDFAFYSGANKSLFDVLVDVFYDTILPFNGLLICLLVVWQWKRHNMTAEMLTSNKNAASGWLERYTHFAIAFWIPLILATVFVVTVINKFFS
;
A
#
# COMPACT_ATOMS: atom_id res chain seq x y z
N MET A 1 25.73 -14.96 21.02
CA MET A 1 25.05 -14.16 19.99
C MET A 1 23.91 -13.42 20.69
N GLN A 2 24.07 -12.12 20.97
CA GLN A 2 23.04 -11.33 21.64
C GLN A 2 21.81 -11.23 20.73
N ASN A 3 20.65 -11.70 21.20
CA ASN A 3 19.36 -11.49 20.56
C ASN A 3 19.07 -10.00 20.53
N ASN A 4 19.29 -9.33 19.40
CA ASN A 4 18.82 -7.96 19.20
C ASN A 4 17.28 -8.01 19.09
N PRO A 5 16.52 -7.37 20.00
CA PRO A 5 15.06 -7.41 20.00
C PRO A 5 14.44 -6.84 18.71
N ASP A 6 15.20 -6.06 17.94
CA ASP A 6 14.75 -5.45 16.68
C ASP A 6 14.89 -6.40 15.46
N GLN A 7 15.49 -7.59 15.58
CA GLN A 7 15.63 -8.56 14.46
C GLN A 7 14.42 -9.51 14.33
N PHE A 8 14.09 -9.88 13.08
CA PHE A 8 13.03 -10.86 12.81
C PHE A 8 13.38 -12.25 13.35
N SER A 9 12.35 -12.96 13.85
CA SER A 9 12.52 -14.28 14.48
C SER A 9 12.95 -15.36 13.48
N SER A 10 12.46 -15.25 12.24
CA SER A 10 12.64 -16.24 11.18
C SER A 10 12.43 -15.60 9.80
N LYS A 11 12.91 -16.28 8.74
CA LYS A 11 12.62 -15.90 7.35
C LYS A 11 11.11 -15.82 7.07
N ILE A 12 10.34 -16.78 7.58
CA ILE A 12 8.88 -16.79 7.45
C ILE A 12 8.29 -15.61 8.20
N GLY A 13 8.81 -15.28 9.39
CA GLY A 13 8.45 -14.08 10.14
C GLY A 13 8.66 -12.80 9.35
N PHE A 14 9.82 -12.64 8.71
CA PHE A 14 10.08 -11.52 7.78
C PHE A 14 9.07 -11.49 6.63
N VAL A 15 8.90 -12.61 5.91
CA VAL A 15 8.01 -12.63 4.74
C VAL A 15 6.58 -12.30 5.13
N LEU A 16 6.09 -12.83 6.25
CA LEU A 16 4.75 -12.53 6.74
C LEU A 16 4.61 -11.09 7.22
N ALA A 17 5.63 -10.50 7.84
CA ALA A 17 5.62 -9.10 8.23
C ALA A 17 5.68 -8.17 7.00
N ALA A 18 6.55 -8.47 6.04
CA ALA A 18 6.64 -7.75 4.77
C ALA A 18 5.34 -7.89 3.96
N ALA A 19 4.76 -9.09 3.90
CA ALA A 19 3.49 -9.33 3.23
C ALA A 19 2.31 -8.70 3.97
N GLY A 20 2.31 -8.66 5.31
CA GLY A 20 1.32 -7.93 6.10
C GLY A 20 1.47 -6.41 6.03
N SER A 21 2.65 -5.91 5.65
CA SER A 21 2.84 -4.50 5.29
C SER A 21 2.33 -4.21 3.88
N ALA A 22 2.68 -5.07 2.91
CA ALA A 22 2.31 -4.91 1.50
C ALA A 22 0.81 -5.09 1.28
N VAL A 23 0.24 -6.14 1.86
CA VAL A 23 -1.19 -6.40 1.74
C VAL A 23 -1.97 -5.53 2.70
N GLY A 24 -2.70 -4.59 2.13
CA GLY A 24 -3.56 -3.68 2.88
C GLY A 24 -4.66 -3.08 2.01
N ILE A 25 -4.98 -1.82 2.29
CA ILE A 25 -6.00 -1.07 1.56
C ILE A 25 -5.64 -0.96 0.07
N GLY A 26 -4.34 -0.95 -0.27
CA GLY A 26 -3.86 -1.00 -1.64
C GLY A 26 -4.46 -2.16 -2.43
N ASN A 27 -4.43 -3.38 -1.89
CA ASN A 27 -4.93 -4.58 -2.58
C ASN A 27 -6.45 -4.68 -2.51
N LEU A 28 -7.04 -4.36 -1.35
CA LEU A 28 -8.47 -4.53 -1.12
C LEU A 28 -9.30 -3.47 -1.85
N VAL A 29 -8.76 -2.25 -1.96
CA VAL A 29 -9.48 -1.08 -2.43
C VAL A 29 -8.80 -0.47 -3.65
N GLY A 30 -7.52 -0.11 -3.53
CA GLY A 30 -6.80 0.61 -4.58
C GLY A 30 -6.76 -0.16 -5.90
N PHE A 31 -6.39 -1.45 -5.84
CA PHE A 31 -6.22 -2.28 -7.02
C PHE A 31 -7.54 -2.51 -7.78
N PRO A 32 -8.65 -2.95 -7.14
CA PRO A 32 -9.91 -3.11 -7.85
C PRO A 32 -10.42 -1.82 -8.49
N VAL A 33 -10.27 -0.69 -7.80
CA VAL A 33 -10.69 0.60 -8.33
C VAL A 33 -9.82 1.01 -9.52
N ALA A 34 -8.51 0.86 -9.40
CA ALA A 34 -7.58 1.15 -10.48
C ALA A 34 -7.86 0.23 -11.69
N ALA A 35 -8.13 -1.05 -11.48
CA ALA A 35 -8.53 -1.96 -12.55
C ALA A 35 -9.86 -1.56 -13.20
N ALA A 36 -10.86 -1.14 -12.41
CA ALA A 36 -12.16 -0.69 -12.93
C ALA A 36 -12.01 0.53 -13.85
N LYS A 37 -11.24 1.54 -13.41
CA LYS A 37 -11.05 2.80 -14.14
C LYS A 37 -10.18 2.65 -15.39
N ASN A 38 -9.22 1.74 -15.35
CA ASN A 38 -8.16 1.67 -16.36
C ASN A 38 -8.31 0.49 -17.34
N GLY A 39 -9.54 0.07 -17.63
CA GLY A 39 -9.82 -0.92 -18.68
C GLY A 39 -9.66 -2.39 -18.26
N GLY A 40 -9.84 -2.68 -16.97
CA GLY A 40 -9.98 -4.05 -16.44
C GLY A 40 -8.76 -4.92 -16.76
N GLY A 41 -8.93 -5.90 -17.65
CA GLY A 41 -7.89 -6.83 -18.05
C GLY A 41 -6.63 -6.19 -18.63
N ALA A 42 -6.72 -5.02 -19.26
CA ALA A 42 -5.54 -4.31 -19.77
C ALA A 42 -4.66 -3.80 -18.62
N PHE A 43 -5.27 -3.17 -17.62
CA PHE A 43 -4.61 -2.76 -16.39
C PHE A 43 -4.02 -3.96 -15.64
N LEU A 44 -4.77 -5.07 -15.55
CA LEU A 44 -4.33 -6.31 -14.92
C LEU A 44 -3.01 -6.83 -15.51
N LEU A 45 -2.92 -6.90 -16.84
CA LEU A 45 -1.72 -7.35 -17.54
C LEU A 45 -0.53 -6.41 -17.29
N LEU A 46 -0.75 -5.10 -17.37
CA LEU A 46 0.28 -4.10 -17.09
C LEU A 46 0.77 -4.18 -15.65
N TYR A 47 -0.14 -4.33 -14.68
CA TYR A 47 0.20 -4.47 -13.28
C TYR A 47 1.07 -5.71 -13.03
N ILE A 48 0.66 -6.89 -13.52
CA ILE A 48 1.45 -8.13 -13.37
C ILE A 48 2.83 -7.97 -14.03
N PHE A 49 2.87 -7.37 -15.22
CA PHE A 49 4.11 -7.07 -15.91
C PHE A 49 5.02 -6.18 -15.05
N PHE A 50 4.51 -5.07 -14.50
CA PHE A 50 5.31 -4.18 -13.64
C PHE A 50 5.77 -4.84 -12.35
N VAL A 51 4.94 -5.68 -11.73
CA VAL A 51 5.34 -6.42 -10.53
C VAL A 51 6.58 -7.28 -10.82
N VAL A 52 6.57 -8.03 -11.92
CA VAL A 52 7.67 -8.94 -12.27
C VAL A 52 8.87 -8.20 -12.85
N ALA A 53 8.65 -7.25 -13.75
CA ALA A 53 9.69 -6.60 -14.53
C ALA A 53 10.36 -5.43 -13.79
N ILE A 54 9.64 -4.74 -12.91
CA ILE A 54 10.10 -3.51 -12.28
C ILE A 54 10.16 -3.67 -10.75
N CYS A 55 9.05 -4.05 -10.13
CA CYS A 55 8.95 -4.08 -8.69
C CYS A 55 9.83 -5.16 -8.08
N LEU A 56 9.88 -6.37 -8.62
CA LEU A 56 10.72 -7.45 -8.08
C LEU A 56 12.22 -7.07 -8.07
N PRO A 57 12.83 -6.56 -9.16
CA PRO A 57 14.18 -6.00 -9.11
C PRO A 57 14.36 -4.90 -8.06
N LEU A 58 13.38 -3.99 -7.92
CA LEU A 58 13.47 -2.89 -6.96
C LEU A 58 13.33 -3.34 -5.50
N ILE A 59 12.48 -4.34 -5.22
CA ILE A 59 12.38 -5.02 -3.91
C ILE A 59 13.76 -5.59 -3.54
N LEU A 60 14.41 -6.29 -4.48
CA LEU A 60 15.76 -6.82 -4.26
C LEU A 60 16.75 -5.68 -3.94
N ALA A 61 16.68 -4.58 -4.68
CA ALA A 61 17.55 -3.42 -4.44
C ALA A 61 17.36 -2.82 -3.04
N GLU A 62 16.13 -2.56 -2.62
CA GLU A 62 15.82 -1.98 -1.31
C GLU A 62 16.18 -2.91 -0.15
N LEU A 63 15.78 -4.19 -0.23
CA LEU A 63 16.10 -5.18 0.80
C LEU A 63 17.61 -5.38 0.93
N SER A 64 18.32 -5.46 -0.19
CA SER A 64 19.77 -5.63 -0.19
C SER A 64 20.46 -4.38 0.37
N LEU A 65 20.01 -3.18 0.01
CA LEU A 65 20.54 -1.93 0.53
C LEU A 65 20.34 -1.82 2.05
N GLY A 66 19.13 -2.13 2.53
CA GLY A 66 18.81 -2.16 3.95
C GLY A 66 19.67 -3.14 4.73
N ARG A 67 19.81 -4.38 4.22
CA ARG A 67 20.61 -5.43 4.85
C ARG A 67 22.12 -5.15 4.81
N ALA A 68 22.60 -4.47 3.78
CA ALA A 68 24.01 -4.09 3.66
C ALA A 68 24.40 -3.04 4.69
N THR A 69 23.54 -2.04 4.85
CA THR A 69 23.82 -0.86 5.67
C THR A 69 23.45 -1.07 7.13
N ASN A 70 22.45 -1.92 7.42
CA ASN A 70 21.80 -2.02 8.73
C ASN A 70 21.31 -0.65 9.22
N GLN A 71 20.81 0.18 8.30
CA GLN A 71 20.33 1.54 8.57
C GLN A 71 18.92 1.73 8.04
N ASN A 72 18.23 2.76 8.55
CA ASN A 72 17.02 3.31 7.95
C ASN A 72 17.34 3.98 6.58
N PRO A 73 16.34 4.35 5.76
CA PRO A 73 16.55 4.93 4.43
C PRO A 73 17.52 6.12 4.42
N LEU A 74 17.33 7.09 5.32
CA LEU A 74 18.18 8.27 5.39
C LEU A 74 19.64 7.91 5.74
N GLY A 75 19.84 7.01 6.71
CA GLY A 75 21.15 6.48 7.08
C GLY A 75 21.82 5.68 5.97
N ALA A 76 21.05 4.85 5.24
CA ALA A 76 21.54 4.04 4.14
C ALA A 76 22.04 4.91 2.98
N PHE A 77 21.25 5.92 2.58
CA PHE A 77 21.65 6.89 1.55
C PHE A 77 22.90 7.67 1.99
N ARG A 78 22.97 8.11 3.25
CA ARG A 78 24.13 8.82 3.81
C ARG A 78 25.40 7.95 3.78
N GLN A 79 25.31 6.69 4.20
CA GLN A 79 26.46 5.78 4.26
C GLN A 79 26.99 5.45 2.86
N VAL A 80 26.10 5.07 1.95
CA VAL A 80 26.47 4.65 0.58
C VAL A 80 27.00 5.81 -0.25
N SER A 81 26.42 7.00 -0.10
CA SER A 81 26.85 8.20 -0.85
C SER A 81 28.04 8.92 -0.23
N ARG A 82 28.64 8.39 0.86
CA ARG A 82 29.72 9.03 1.62
C ARG A 82 29.38 10.46 2.04
N ASN A 83 28.16 10.64 2.57
CA ASN A 83 27.63 11.91 3.06
C ASN A 83 27.48 13.01 1.99
N ASN A 84 27.27 12.63 0.73
CA ASN A 84 26.96 13.58 -0.34
C ASN A 84 25.58 14.23 -0.08
N LYS A 85 25.55 15.57 -0.03
CA LYS A 85 24.35 16.35 0.33
C LYS A 85 23.13 16.03 -0.54
N ALA A 86 23.29 15.85 -1.85
CA ALA A 86 22.18 15.59 -2.76
C ALA A 86 21.52 14.22 -2.47
N TRP A 87 22.33 13.19 -2.19
CA TRP A 87 21.81 11.87 -1.84
C TRP A 87 21.23 11.82 -0.43
N VAL A 88 21.76 12.61 0.50
CA VAL A 88 21.14 12.74 1.83
C VAL A 88 19.75 13.37 1.72
N LEU A 89 19.56 14.37 0.84
CA LEU A 89 18.24 14.94 0.56
C LEU A 89 17.29 13.91 -0.08
N ALA A 90 17.78 13.09 -1.02
CA ALA A 90 17.01 11.98 -1.58
C ALA A 90 16.58 10.95 -0.50
N GLY A 91 17.48 10.64 0.44
CA GLY A 91 17.16 9.81 1.60
C GLY A 91 16.12 10.44 2.53
N ALA A 92 16.16 11.78 2.69
CA ALA A 92 15.16 12.52 3.47
C ALA A 92 13.79 12.52 2.77
N LEU A 93 13.75 12.56 1.44
CA LEU A 93 12.51 12.39 0.68
C LEU A 93 11.91 11.00 0.90
N SER A 94 12.74 9.96 0.89
CA SER A 94 12.34 8.58 1.22
C SER A 94 11.85 8.40 2.67
N LEU A 95 12.11 9.39 3.54
CA LEU A 95 11.64 9.44 4.92
C LEU A 95 10.33 10.25 5.06
N ILE A 96 10.22 11.38 4.36
CA ILE A 96 9.01 12.23 4.39
C ILE A 96 7.84 11.55 3.66
N THR A 97 8.12 10.78 2.61
CA THR A 97 7.11 10.09 1.81
C THR A 97 6.23 9.14 2.65
N PRO A 98 6.77 8.16 3.39
CA PRO A 98 5.95 7.31 4.26
C PRO A 98 5.26 8.13 5.37
N PHE A 99 5.87 9.19 5.90
CA PHE A 99 5.21 10.06 6.88
C PHE A 99 3.93 10.69 6.34
N MET A 100 3.98 11.26 5.12
CA MET A 100 2.82 11.87 4.47
C MET A 100 1.80 10.82 4.01
N ILE A 101 2.26 9.63 3.61
CA ILE A 101 1.36 8.50 3.33
C ILE A 101 0.64 8.05 4.59
N ALA A 102 1.32 7.97 5.74
CA ALA A 102 0.69 7.61 7.01
C ALA A 102 -0.46 8.57 7.38
N VAL A 103 -0.36 9.85 7.02
CA VAL A 103 -1.42 10.85 7.27
C VAL A 103 -2.72 10.46 6.58
N PHE A 104 -2.74 10.32 5.25
CA PHE A 104 -3.99 9.98 4.55
C PHE A 104 -4.39 8.51 4.78
N TYR A 105 -3.42 7.61 4.94
CA TYR A 105 -3.69 6.19 5.21
C TYR A 105 -4.38 5.98 6.57
N SER A 106 -4.07 6.84 7.55
CA SER A 106 -4.78 6.85 8.85
C SER A 106 -6.28 7.16 8.66
N VAL A 107 -6.63 8.07 7.76
CA VAL A 107 -8.03 8.40 7.44
C VAL A 107 -8.76 7.18 6.85
N LEU A 108 -8.12 6.46 5.92
CA LEU A 108 -8.69 5.24 5.34
C LEU A 108 -8.86 4.12 6.39
N THR A 109 -7.90 4.01 7.31
CA THR A 109 -7.93 3.06 8.43
C THR A 109 -9.08 3.37 9.40
N VAL A 110 -9.36 4.67 9.62
CA VAL A 110 -10.51 5.15 10.40
C VAL A 110 -11.84 4.74 9.76
N TRP A 111 -11.95 4.81 8.42
CA TRP A 111 -13.16 4.40 7.72
C TRP A 111 -13.43 2.90 7.90
N LEU A 112 -12.41 2.05 7.81
CA LEU A 112 -12.55 0.61 8.06
C LEU A 112 -13.01 0.31 9.49
N LEU A 113 -12.45 0.99 10.50
CA LEU A 113 -12.88 0.84 11.88
C LEU A 113 -14.35 1.26 12.05
N GLY A 114 -14.73 2.41 11.50
CA GLY A 114 -16.10 2.90 11.58
C GLY A 114 -17.08 1.93 10.95
N TYR A 115 -16.80 1.45 9.75
CA TYR A 115 -17.65 0.47 9.05
C TYR A 115 -17.76 -0.85 9.83
N PHE A 116 -16.65 -1.36 10.39
CA PHE A 116 -16.69 -2.52 11.27
C PHE A 116 -17.65 -2.31 12.45
N LEU A 117 -17.53 -1.19 13.17
CA LEU A 117 -18.37 -0.88 14.32
C LEU A 117 -19.85 -0.72 13.94
N LEU A 118 -20.14 -0.06 12.82
CA LEU A 118 -21.51 0.18 12.35
C LEU A 118 -22.19 -1.12 11.90
N VAL A 119 -21.45 -2.04 11.26
CA VAL A 119 -21.98 -3.38 10.96
C VAL A 119 -22.27 -4.16 12.24
N LEU A 120 -21.39 -4.09 13.26
CA LEU A 120 -21.65 -4.71 14.57
C LEU A 120 -22.90 -4.13 15.26
N MET A 121 -23.19 -2.85 15.05
CA MET A 121 -24.41 -2.19 15.52
C MET A 121 -25.64 -2.53 14.68
N GLY A 122 -25.52 -3.39 13.67
CA GLY A 122 -26.63 -3.85 12.84
C GLY A 122 -27.04 -2.89 11.73
N GLN A 123 -26.17 -1.96 11.31
CA GLN A 123 -26.47 -0.93 10.30
C GLN A 123 -26.03 -1.31 8.88
N LEU A 124 -25.93 -2.61 8.55
CA LEU A 124 -25.44 -3.05 7.24
C LEU A 124 -26.29 -2.51 6.07
N ASP A 125 -27.61 -2.48 6.26
CA ASP A 125 -28.58 -1.93 5.30
C ASP A 125 -28.35 -0.43 5.05
N GLN A 126 -28.10 0.34 6.11
CA GLN A 126 -27.82 1.78 6.00
C GLN A 126 -26.50 2.04 5.26
N LEU A 127 -25.45 1.26 5.58
CA LEU A 127 -24.14 1.35 4.95
C LEU A 127 -24.18 1.05 3.44
N ALA A 128 -25.15 0.23 3.00
CA ALA A 128 -25.35 -0.08 1.58
C ALA A 128 -26.02 1.05 0.78
N THR A 129 -26.53 2.09 1.45
CA THR A 129 -27.12 3.23 0.75
C THR A 129 -26.05 4.16 0.17
N PRO A 130 -26.22 4.71 -1.05
CA PRO A 130 -25.20 5.54 -1.70
C PRO A 130 -24.78 6.79 -0.92
N VAL A 131 -25.68 7.34 -0.10
CA VAL A 131 -25.48 8.62 0.60
C VAL A 131 -24.72 8.44 1.93
N TYR A 132 -24.77 7.24 2.52
CA TYR A 132 -24.29 7.02 3.89
C TYR A 132 -22.81 7.34 4.06
N PHE A 133 -21.96 6.93 3.11
CA PHE A 133 -20.52 7.17 3.19
C PHE A 133 -20.18 8.65 3.32
N GLY A 134 -20.81 9.52 2.52
CA GLY A 134 -20.59 10.97 2.57
C GLY A 134 -21.00 11.59 3.91
N GLY A 135 -22.10 11.12 4.51
CA GLY A 135 -22.51 11.54 5.86
C GLY A 135 -21.58 11.01 6.95
N PHE A 136 -21.08 9.79 6.80
CA PHE A 136 -20.14 9.18 7.75
C PHE A 136 -18.80 9.94 7.78
N ILE A 137 -18.19 10.23 6.64
CA ILE A 137 -16.87 10.90 6.59
C ILE A 137 -16.90 12.37 7.04
N THR A 138 -18.08 12.97 7.12
CA THR A 138 -18.30 14.33 7.64
C THR A 138 -18.83 14.35 9.07
N SER A 139 -19.07 13.18 9.67
CA SER A 139 -19.55 13.04 11.05
C SER A 139 -18.44 13.29 12.07
N PRO A 140 -18.72 13.91 13.23
CA PRO A 140 -17.78 13.99 14.35
C PRO A 140 -17.29 12.62 14.85
N TRP A 141 -18.04 11.55 14.58
CA TRP A 141 -17.70 10.18 14.97
C TRP A 141 -16.34 9.71 14.42
N ILE A 142 -15.89 10.26 13.29
CA ILE A 142 -14.59 9.93 12.70
C ILE A 142 -13.42 10.26 13.64
N PHE A 143 -13.54 11.28 14.50
CA PHE A 143 -12.48 11.68 15.42
C PHE A 143 -12.35 10.72 16.61
N ALA A 144 -13.47 10.14 17.06
CA ALA A 144 -13.45 9.07 18.06
C ALA A 144 -12.78 7.80 17.48
N CYS A 145 -13.11 7.45 16.24
CA CYS A 145 -12.46 6.36 15.52
C CYS A 145 -10.95 6.65 15.30
N LEU A 146 -10.58 7.88 14.96
CA LEU A 146 -9.18 8.30 14.80
C LEU A 146 -8.40 8.12 16.11
N ALA A 147 -8.95 8.58 17.24
CA ALA A 147 -8.32 8.38 18.55
C ALA A 147 -8.13 6.89 18.87
N ALA A 148 -9.12 6.04 18.55
CA ALA A 148 -9.02 4.59 18.74
C ALA A 148 -7.93 3.97 17.85
N VAL A 149 -7.87 4.33 16.56
CA VAL A 149 -6.84 3.88 15.61
C VAL A 149 -5.44 4.26 16.11
N ILE A 150 -5.24 5.51 16.52
CA ILE A 150 -3.97 5.98 17.06
C ILE A 150 -3.58 5.19 18.31
N GLY A 151 -4.54 4.96 19.23
CA GLY A 151 -4.32 4.15 20.42
C GLY A 151 -3.84 2.74 20.10
N MET A 152 -4.48 2.07 19.13
CA MET A 152 -4.09 0.73 18.68
C MET A 152 -2.70 0.72 18.04
N VAL A 153 -2.40 1.70 17.17
CA VAL A 153 -1.08 1.85 16.54
C VAL A 153 0.02 2.04 17.60
N ILE A 154 -0.21 2.86 18.63
CA ILE A 154 0.72 3.04 19.75
C ILE A 154 0.98 1.72 20.47
N VAL A 155 -0.07 0.94 20.77
CA VAL A 155 0.05 -0.34 21.46
C VAL A 155 0.90 -1.32 20.64
N VAL A 156 0.63 -1.44 19.33
CA VAL A 156 1.39 -2.33 18.44
C VAL A 156 2.85 -1.87 18.32
N LEU A 157 3.12 -0.58 18.13
CA LEU A 157 4.48 -0.05 17.99
C LEU A 157 5.30 -0.10 19.29
N LYS A 158 4.65 -0.01 20.46
CA LYS A 158 5.30 -0.23 21.77
C LYS A 158 5.72 -1.69 21.96
N GLY A 159 4.94 -2.64 21.45
CA GLY A 159 5.29 -4.07 21.44
C GLY A 159 6.44 -4.42 20.48
N GLY A 160 6.81 -3.52 19.58
CA GLY A 160 7.90 -3.71 18.62
C GLY A 160 7.51 -4.62 17.44
N VAL A 161 8.44 -4.78 16.49
CA VAL A 161 8.21 -5.49 15.22
C VAL A 161 7.86 -6.96 15.44
N ARG A 162 8.58 -7.64 16.35
CA ARG A 162 8.45 -9.08 16.57
C ARG A 162 7.19 -9.49 17.34
N ASP A 163 6.89 -8.81 18.45
CA ASP A 163 5.76 -9.19 19.31
C ASP A 163 4.43 -8.51 18.90
N GLY A 164 4.47 -7.43 18.12
CA GLY A 164 3.30 -6.79 17.54
C GLY A 164 3.01 -7.23 16.09
N ILE A 165 3.81 -6.75 15.14
CA ILE A 165 3.54 -6.84 13.69
C ILE A 165 3.54 -8.30 13.21
N GLU A 166 4.57 -9.07 13.58
CA GLU A 166 4.75 -10.44 13.08
C GLU A 166 3.62 -11.39 13.54
N LYS A 167 3.17 -11.26 14.81
CA LYS A 167 2.11 -12.12 15.36
C LYS A 167 0.75 -11.83 14.75
N ALA A 168 0.37 -10.56 14.64
CA ALA A 168 -0.91 -10.17 14.05
C ALA A 168 -0.98 -10.62 12.58
N SER A 169 0.07 -10.35 11.81
CA SER A 169 0.13 -10.67 10.39
C SER A 169 0.07 -12.18 10.11
N ARG A 170 0.69 -13.02 10.96
CA ARG A 170 0.75 -14.48 10.72
C ARG A 170 -0.62 -15.16 10.68
N LEU A 171 -1.59 -14.69 11.45
CA LEU A 171 -2.92 -15.27 11.53
C LEU A 171 -3.92 -14.55 10.61
N LEU A 172 -3.91 -13.21 10.64
CA LEU A 172 -4.98 -12.40 10.07
C LEU A 172 -4.90 -12.33 8.54
N MET A 173 -3.69 -12.38 7.98
CA MET A 173 -3.46 -12.36 6.53
C MET A 173 -4.00 -13.59 5.80
N PRO A 174 -3.68 -14.84 6.21
CA PRO A 174 -4.29 -16.02 5.61
C PRO A 174 -5.83 -16.03 5.73
N MET A 175 -6.37 -15.61 6.88
CA MET A 175 -7.83 -15.55 7.08
C MET A 175 -8.49 -14.55 6.12
N LEU A 176 -7.89 -13.37 5.93
CA LEU A 176 -8.35 -12.39 4.95
C LEU A 176 -8.32 -12.98 3.53
N PHE A 177 -7.23 -13.64 3.14
CA PHE A 177 -7.14 -14.24 1.81
C PHE A 177 -8.20 -15.33 1.56
N ILE A 178 -8.43 -16.21 2.53
CA ILE A 178 -9.48 -17.23 2.46
C ILE A 178 -10.87 -16.57 2.37
N MET A 179 -11.12 -15.52 3.17
CA MET A 179 -12.37 -14.76 3.12
C MET A 179 -12.60 -14.15 1.73
N LEU A 180 -11.58 -13.54 1.13
CA LEU A 180 -11.66 -12.97 -0.22
C LEU A 180 -11.99 -14.02 -1.28
N ILE A 181 -11.41 -15.22 -1.20
CA ILE A 181 -11.75 -16.33 -2.10
C ILE A 181 -13.22 -16.71 -1.91
N GLY A 182 -13.68 -16.87 -0.67
CA GLY A 182 -15.08 -17.20 -0.38
C GLY A 182 -16.06 -16.17 -0.93
N LEU A 183 -15.77 -14.88 -0.75
CA LEU A 183 -16.56 -13.78 -1.28
C LEU A 183 -16.52 -13.72 -2.81
N ALA A 184 -15.35 -13.94 -3.43
CA ALA A 184 -15.24 -14.03 -4.88
C ALA A 184 -16.10 -15.16 -5.45
N VAL A 185 -16.05 -16.35 -4.85
CA VAL A 185 -16.89 -17.49 -5.26
C VAL A 185 -18.37 -17.13 -5.12
N PHE A 186 -18.79 -16.52 -4.01
CA PHE A 186 -20.17 -16.07 -3.81
C PHE A 186 -20.60 -15.08 -4.92
N VAL A 187 -19.79 -14.06 -5.17
CA VAL A 187 -20.08 -13.03 -6.18
C VAL A 187 -20.25 -13.65 -7.57
N LEU A 188 -19.43 -14.63 -7.92
CA LEU A 188 -19.55 -15.32 -9.21
C LEU A 188 -20.87 -16.11 -9.36
N THR A 189 -21.60 -16.36 -8.26
CA THR A 189 -22.95 -16.95 -8.30
C THR A 189 -24.07 -15.92 -8.52
N LEU A 190 -23.75 -14.62 -8.50
CA LEU A 190 -24.73 -13.57 -8.71
C LEU A 190 -25.11 -13.44 -10.19
N PRO A 191 -26.35 -13.03 -10.50
CA PRO A 191 -26.73 -12.72 -11.86
C PRO A 191 -25.82 -11.62 -12.44
N ASN A 192 -25.51 -11.71 -13.72
CA ASN A 192 -24.65 -10.76 -14.45
C ASN A 192 -23.16 -10.68 -14.01
N ALA A 193 -22.71 -11.48 -13.03
CA ALA A 193 -21.30 -11.50 -12.62
C ALA A 193 -20.33 -11.89 -13.76
N THR A 194 -20.81 -12.65 -14.75
CA THR A 194 -20.05 -13.04 -15.94
C THR A 194 -19.63 -11.83 -16.79
N ALA A 195 -20.39 -10.74 -16.80
CA ALA A 195 -20.02 -9.51 -17.50
C ALA A 195 -18.78 -8.87 -16.85
N GLY A 196 -18.78 -8.75 -15.52
CA GLY A 196 -17.62 -8.23 -14.80
C GLY A 196 -16.41 -9.17 -14.84
N LEU A 197 -16.63 -10.50 -14.91
CA LEU A 197 -15.56 -11.47 -15.14
C LEU A 197 -14.91 -11.27 -16.52
N LYS A 198 -15.72 -11.10 -17.58
CA LYS A 198 -15.23 -10.79 -18.93
C LYS A 198 -14.48 -9.46 -18.93
N PHE A 199 -15.00 -8.42 -18.27
CA PHE A 199 -14.33 -7.14 -18.14
C PHE A 199 -12.96 -7.26 -17.43
N TYR A 200 -12.88 -8.09 -16.39
CA TYR A 200 -11.67 -8.26 -15.60
C TYR A 200 -10.57 -9.05 -16.32
N PHE A 201 -10.92 -10.08 -17.10
CA PHE A 201 -9.92 -10.92 -17.78
C PHE A 201 -9.70 -10.62 -19.27
N THR A 202 -10.61 -9.89 -19.92
CA THR A 202 -10.45 -9.55 -21.35
C THR A 202 -9.69 -8.23 -21.47
N PRO A 203 -8.46 -8.22 -22.00
CA PRO A 203 -7.67 -7.00 -22.09
C PRO A 203 -8.18 -6.09 -23.22
N GLN A 204 -8.66 -4.91 -22.84
CA GLN A 204 -9.04 -3.84 -23.77
C GLN A 204 -7.80 -3.00 -24.11
N LEU A 205 -6.97 -3.51 -25.05
CA LEU A 205 -5.68 -2.90 -25.40
C LEU A 205 -5.82 -1.49 -25.99
N ASP A 206 -6.97 -1.21 -26.62
CA ASP A 206 -7.37 0.10 -27.13
C ASP A 206 -7.51 1.17 -26.03
N ARG A 207 -7.70 0.75 -24.76
CA ARG A 207 -7.81 1.65 -23.61
C ARG A 207 -6.47 1.92 -22.92
N ILE A 208 -5.37 1.32 -23.37
CA ILE A 208 -4.05 1.58 -22.76
C ILE A 208 -3.60 2.98 -23.13
N THR A 209 -3.75 3.91 -22.18
CA THR A 209 -3.20 5.26 -22.25
C THR A 209 -2.01 5.40 -21.30
N TRP A 210 -1.26 6.49 -21.42
CA TRP A 210 -0.20 6.82 -20.46
C TRP A 210 -0.72 6.96 -19.02
N SER A 211 -1.98 7.40 -18.84
CA SER A 211 -2.62 7.45 -17.53
C SER A 211 -2.81 6.04 -16.93
N VAL A 212 -3.25 5.08 -17.75
CA VAL A 212 -3.39 3.66 -17.34
C VAL A 212 -2.04 3.06 -16.95
N VAL A 213 -1.02 3.31 -17.76
CA VAL A 213 0.37 2.87 -17.51
C VAL A 213 0.88 3.42 -16.17
N ASN A 214 0.71 4.74 -15.94
CA ASN A 214 1.15 5.37 -14.70
C ASN A 214 0.35 4.86 -13.49
N GLY A 215 -0.98 4.73 -13.62
CA GLY A 215 -1.84 4.21 -12.56
C GLY A 215 -1.47 2.78 -12.17
N ALA A 216 -1.18 1.91 -13.14
CA ALA A 216 -0.75 0.54 -12.87
C ALA A 216 0.61 0.49 -12.17
N LEU A 217 1.54 1.37 -12.54
CA LEU A 217 2.86 1.44 -11.90
C LEU A 217 2.78 1.98 -10.47
N SER A 218 2.09 3.11 -10.25
CA SER A 218 1.90 3.69 -8.92
C SER A 218 1.18 2.72 -7.99
N GLN A 219 0.15 2.02 -8.49
CA GLN A 219 -0.54 0.97 -7.74
C GLN A 219 0.41 -0.19 -7.38
N ALA A 220 1.25 -0.66 -8.30
CA ALA A 220 2.21 -1.73 -8.02
C ALA A 220 3.26 -1.31 -6.97
N PHE A 221 3.73 -0.07 -7.05
CA PHE A 221 4.67 0.49 -6.07
C PHE A 221 4.06 0.59 -4.68
N PHE A 222 2.85 1.14 -4.58
CA PHE A 222 2.17 1.27 -3.31
C PHE A 222 1.83 -0.08 -2.68
N SER A 223 1.26 -0.99 -3.47
CA SER A 223 0.91 -2.35 -3.03
C SER A 223 2.13 -3.06 -2.44
N LEU A 224 3.28 -2.98 -3.11
CA LEU A 224 4.51 -3.63 -2.66
C LEU A 224 5.34 -2.80 -1.67
N SER A 225 4.82 -1.67 -1.17
CA SER A 225 5.53 -0.77 -0.25
C SER A 225 6.88 -0.26 -0.77
N LEU A 226 7.02 -0.12 -2.09
CA LEU A 226 8.24 0.29 -2.79
C LEU A 226 8.39 1.82 -2.85
N GLY A 227 9.62 2.31 -2.74
CA GLY A 227 9.90 3.75 -2.76
C GLY A 227 9.53 4.49 -1.47
N MET A 228 9.05 3.77 -0.45
CA MET A 228 8.73 4.33 0.88
C MET A 228 9.84 4.09 1.91
N GLY A 229 10.90 3.35 1.54
CA GLY A 229 11.95 2.97 2.47
C GLY A 229 11.54 1.96 3.55
N ILE A 230 10.32 1.41 3.46
CA ILE A 230 9.85 0.32 4.32
C ILE A 230 10.72 -0.92 4.09
N LEU A 231 10.97 -1.29 2.83
CA LEU A 231 11.79 -2.45 2.51
C LEU A 231 13.27 -2.23 2.87
N ILE A 232 13.80 -1.02 2.75
CA ILE A 232 15.13 -0.70 3.29
C ILE A 232 15.16 -0.90 4.82
N THR A 233 14.16 -0.38 5.53
CA THR A 233 14.04 -0.52 6.99
C THR A 233 13.92 -1.99 7.39
N TYR A 234 13.04 -2.75 6.75
CA TYR A 234 12.84 -4.18 7.02
C TYR A 234 14.07 -5.01 6.63
N GLY A 235 14.75 -4.63 5.54
CA GLY A 235 16.03 -5.21 5.14
C GLY A 235 17.10 -5.05 6.21
N SER A 236 17.11 -3.94 6.95
CA SER A 236 18.03 -3.72 8.08
C SER A 236 17.79 -4.67 9.27
N TYR A 237 16.62 -5.30 9.34
CA TYR A 237 16.26 -6.30 10.36
C TYR A 237 16.42 -7.74 9.88
N LEU A 238 16.77 -7.95 8.59
CA LEU A 238 17.04 -9.28 8.02
C LEU A 238 18.39 -9.82 8.49
N ARG A 239 18.43 -11.12 8.77
CA ARG A 239 19.69 -11.79 9.11
C ARG A 239 20.45 -12.14 7.83
N LYS A 240 21.78 -12.20 7.92
CA LYS A 240 22.65 -12.46 6.74
C LYS A 240 22.43 -13.84 6.12
N GLN A 241 21.98 -14.81 6.90
CA GLN A 241 21.65 -16.18 6.45
C GLN A 241 20.28 -16.30 5.76
N ASP A 242 19.39 -15.31 5.87
CA ASP A 242 18.05 -15.41 5.28
C ASP A 242 18.12 -15.19 3.76
N ASN A 243 17.50 -16.07 2.98
CA ASN A 243 17.50 -15.99 1.51
C ASN A 243 16.61 -14.82 1.02
N LEU A 244 17.27 -13.71 0.68
CA LEU A 244 16.65 -12.45 0.28
C LEU A 244 15.84 -12.59 -1.01
N VAL A 245 16.38 -13.31 -2.01
CA VAL A 245 15.72 -13.47 -3.32
C VAL A 245 14.40 -14.23 -3.18
N GLN A 246 14.38 -15.30 -2.40
CA GLN A 246 13.15 -16.05 -2.16
C GLN A 246 12.14 -15.22 -1.36
N SER A 247 12.60 -14.47 -0.36
CA SER A 247 11.71 -13.58 0.40
C SER A 247 11.07 -12.50 -0.47
N ALA A 248 11.84 -11.89 -1.38
CA ALA A 248 11.33 -10.93 -2.35
C ALA A 248 10.28 -11.53 -3.30
N LYS A 249 10.53 -12.74 -3.82
CA LYS A 249 9.57 -13.46 -4.66
C LYS A 249 8.28 -13.80 -3.91
N MET A 250 8.40 -14.31 -2.69
CA MET A 250 7.23 -14.64 -1.87
C MET A 250 6.40 -13.39 -1.56
N LEU A 251 7.06 -12.28 -1.21
CA LEU A 251 6.40 -10.99 -0.99
C LEU A 251 5.59 -10.56 -2.23
N ALA A 252 6.23 -10.53 -3.40
CA ALA A 252 5.59 -10.15 -4.64
C ALA A 252 4.41 -11.07 -5.01
N CYS A 253 4.59 -12.39 -4.90
CA CYS A 253 3.54 -13.36 -5.20
C CYS A 253 2.35 -13.27 -4.23
N THR A 254 2.59 -13.10 -2.93
CA THR A 254 1.53 -12.98 -1.93
C THR A 254 0.73 -11.70 -2.13
N ASP A 255 1.40 -10.56 -2.29
CA ASP A 255 0.77 -9.27 -2.56
C ASP A 255 -0.10 -9.31 -3.83
N THR A 256 0.50 -9.74 -4.95
CA THR A 256 -0.22 -9.87 -6.21
C THR A 256 -1.37 -10.85 -6.10
N GLY A 257 -1.18 -12.01 -5.46
CA GLY A 257 -2.24 -12.99 -5.26
C GLY A 257 -3.45 -12.41 -4.55
N VAL A 258 -3.25 -11.64 -3.48
CA VAL A 258 -4.35 -10.97 -2.78
C VAL A 258 -5.02 -9.92 -3.66
N ALA A 259 -4.24 -9.08 -4.37
CA ALA A 259 -4.78 -8.07 -5.27
C ALA A 259 -5.65 -8.70 -6.38
N LEU A 260 -5.17 -9.79 -6.98
CA LEU A 260 -5.89 -10.51 -8.04
C LEU A 260 -7.23 -11.07 -7.57
N VAL A 261 -7.27 -11.67 -6.37
CA VAL A 261 -8.51 -12.20 -5.78
C VAL A 261 -9.45 -11.06 -5.36
N ALA A 262 -8.93 -9.97 -4.79
CA ALA A 262 -9.72 -8.79 -4.47
C ALA A 262 -10.35 -8.16 -5.73
N GLY A 263 -9.61 -8.09 -6.84
CA GLY A 263 -10.15 -7.68 -8.13
C GLY A 263 -11.24 -8.62 -8.64
N LEU A 264 -11.00 -9.94 -8.54
CA LEU A 264 -11.98 -10.97 -8.91
C LEU A 264 -13.26 -10.94 -8.04
N MET A 265 -13.16 -10.48 -6.80
CA MET A 265 -14.31 -10.26 -5.93
C MET A 265 -15.06 -8.98 -6.34
N THR A 266 -14.34 -7.87 -6.45
CA THR A 266 -14.96 -6.55 -6.58
C THR A 266 -15.50 -6.27 -7.99
N LEU A 267 -14.74 -6.60 -9.05
CA LEU A 267 -15.16 -6.25 -10.43
C LEU A 267 -16.44 -7.01 -10.84
N PRO A 268 -16.52 -8.35 -10.75
CA PRO A 268 -17.77 -9.07 -10.98
C PRO A 268 -18.94 -8.58 -10.13
N ALA A 269 -18.68 -8.20 -8.88
CA ALA A 269 -19.72 -7.69 -8.01
C ALA A 269 -20.28 -6.35 -8.50
N ILE A 270 -19.43 -5.45 -9.01
CA ILE A 270 -19.88 -4.14 -9.53
C ILE A 270 -20.91 -4.35 -10.63
N PHE A 271 -20.63 -5.23 -11.59
CA PHE A 271 -21.55 -5.53 -12.70
C PHE A 271 -22.78 -6.33 -12.27
N ALA A 272 -22.66 -7.16 -11.22
CA ALA A 272 -23.79 -7.93 -10.69
C ALA A 272 -24.79 -7.03 -9.94
N ILE A 273 -24.28 -6.10 -9.12
CA ILE A 273 -25.09 -5.23 -8.26
C ILE A 273 -25.55 -3.98 -9.02
N TYR A 274 -24.73 -3.45 -9.92
CA TYR A 274 -25.02 -2.28 -10.73
C TYR A 274 -24.84 -2.56 -12.23
N PRO A 275 -25.78 -3.27 -12.87
CA PRO A 275 -25.67 -3.67 -14.29
C PRO A 275 -25.55 -2.50 -15.28
N ASN A 276 -26.08 -1.33 -14.90
CA ASN A 276 -26.08 -0.12 -15.72
C ASN A 276 -24.90 0.81 -15.41
N THR A 277 -23.99 0.44 -14.50
CA THR A 277 -22.83 1.27 -14.19
C THR A 277 -21.89 1.30 -15.39
N ASN A 278 -21.61 2.50 -15.88
CA ASN A 278 -20.53 2.71 -16.83
C ASN A 278 -19.18 2.69 -16.08
N PRO A 279 -18.27 1.74 -16.36
CA PRO A 279 -17.00 1.66 -15.64
C PRO A 279 -16.13 2.91 -15.79
N SER A 280 -16.31 3.69 -16.87
CA SER A 280 -15.60 4.96 -17.07
C SER A 280 -16.17 6.12 -16.25
N GLU A 281 -17.34 5.96 -15.64
CA GLU A 281 -18.02 6.97 -14.81
C GLU A 281 -17.91 6.67 -13.30
N LEU A 282 -17.21 5.60 -12.92
CA LEU A 282 -16.82 5.36 -11.53
C LEU A 282 -15.89 6.53 -11.10
N SER A 283 -16.47 7.53 -10.44
CA SER A 283 -15.93 8.89 -10.31
C SER A 283 -14.57 9.01 -9.61
N ASP A 284 -13.96 10.20 -9.72
CA ASP A 284 -12.58 10.53 -9.38
C ASP A 284 -12.18 10.42 -7.90
N SER A 285 -13.12 10.24 -6.95
CA SER A 285 -12.80 9.94 -5.54
C SER A 285 -12.61 8.44 -5.28
N SER A 286 -11.60 7.89 -5.96
CA SER A 286 -11.29 6.46 -6.15
C SER A 286 -11.46 5.56 -4.91
N VAL A 287 -10.98 5.99 -3.74
CA VAL A 287 -10.89 5.11 -2.56
C VAL A 287 -12.19 5.10 -1.73
N GLY A 288 -12.95 6.20 -1.72
CA GLY A 288 -14.21 6.29 -0.99
C GLY A 288 -15.34 5.47 -1.61
N LEU A 289 -15.36 5.35 -2.94
CA LEU A 289 -16.39 4.62 -3.68
C LEU A 289 -16.53 3.15 -3.26
N ILE A 290 -15.44 2.52 -2.82
CA ILE A 290 -15.52 1.11 -2.41
C ILE A 290 -16.26 0.92 -1.09
N PHE A 291 -16.26 1.93 -0.22
CA PHE A 291 -16.97 1.89 1.05
C PHE A 291 -18.49 2.00 0.83
N SER A 292 -18.92 2.57 -0.28
CA SER A 292 -20.31 2.45 -0.75
C SER A 292 -20.59 1.08 -1.38
N PHE A 293 -19.56 0.39 -1.88
CA PHE A 293 -19.70 -0.84 -2.63
C PHE A 293 -19.70 -2.11 -1.77
N PHE A 294 -18.76 -2.25 -0.82
CA PHE A 294 -18.64 -3.46 0.00
C PHE A 294 -19.92 -3.85 0.75
N PRO A 295 -20.64 -2.92 1.41
CA PRO A 295 -21.89 -3.27 2.09
C PRO A 295 -22.92 -3.88 1.14
N ASN A 296 -22.95 -3.45 -0.13
CA ASN A 296 -23.86 -4.00 -1.13
C ASN A 296 -23.53 -5.46 -1.51
N ILE A 297 -22.26 -5.87 -1.47
CA ILE A 297 -21.88 -7.29 -1.65
C ILE A 297 -22.53 -8.14 -0.57
N PHE A 298 -22.45 -7.70 0.69
CA PHE A 298 -23.03 -8.42 1.81
C PHE A 298 -24.56 -8.34 1.82
N MET A 299 -25.15 -7.22 1.39
CA MET A 299 -26.61 -7.14 1.21
C MET A 299 -27.12 -8.12 0.14
N ALA A 300 -26.34 -8.38 -0.91
CA ALA A 300 -26.68 -9.40 -1.91
C ALA A 300 -26.64 -10.84 -1.34
N MET A 301 -26.00 -11.06 -0.19
CA MET A 301 -26.00 -12.35 0.53
C MET A 301 -27.27 -12.59 1.34
N VAL A 302 -27.98 -11.52 1.74
CA VAL A 302 -29.15 -11.57 2.64
C VAL A 302 -30.25 -12.51 2.14
N PRO A 303 -30.63 -12.53 0.84
CA PRO A 303 -31.66 -13.46 0.37
C PRO A 303 -31.30 -14.94 0.52
N LYS A 304 -30.01 -15.29 0.51
CA LYS A 304 -29.54 -16.69 0.60
C LYS A 304 -29.20 -17.13 2.02
N PHE A 305 -28.58 -16.25 2.82
CA PHE A 305 -28.02 -16.60 4.13
C PHE A 305 -28.72 -15.90 5.31
N GLY A 306 -29.62 -14.96 5.04
CA GLY A 306 -30.27 -14.12 6.04
C GLY A 306 -29.41 -12.94 6.50
N TYR A 307 -30.04 -11.95 7.14
CA TYR A 307 -29.39 -10.71 7.56
C TYR A 307 -28.30 -10.96 8.61
N ALA A 308 -28.56 -11.79 9.62
CA ALA A 308 -27.62 -12.04 10.71
C ALA A 308 -26.29 -12.65 10.21
N VAL A 309 -26.36 -13.67 9.34
CA VAL A 309 -25.16 -14.31 8.78
C VAL A 309 -24.41 -13.36 7.85
N SER A 310 -25.13 -12.60 7.01
CA SER A 310 -24.54 -11.62 6.10
C SER A 310 -23.81 -10.50 6.87
N SER A 311 -24.41 -10.01 7.95
CA SER A 311 -23.81 -9.03 8.85
C SER A 311 -22.60 -9.58 9.60
N LEU A 312 -22.61 -10.85 10.02
CA LEU A 312 -21.44 -11.49 10.63
C LEU A 312 -20.26 -11.60 9.64
N ILE A 313 -20.54 -11.98 8.40
CA ILE A 313 -19.53 -12.06 7.33
C ILE A 313 -18.98 -10.66 7.03
N ALA A 314 -19.86 -9.66 6.93
CA ALA A 314 -19.46 -8.25 6.74
C ALA A 314 -18.58 -7.75 7.88
N ALA A 315 -18.98 -7.98 9.14
CA ALA A 315 -18.20 -7.59 10.31
C ALA A 315 -16.82 -8.27 10.33
N THR A 316 -16.77 -9.56 9.98
CA THR A 316 -15.51 -10.31 9.89
C THR A 316 -14.62 -9.74 8.78
N PHE A 317 -15.18 -9.43 7.61
CA PHE A 317 -14.44 -8.81 6.51
C PHE A 317 -13.86 -7.45 6.91
N PHE A 318 -14.69 -6.53 7.44
CA PHE A 318 -14.22 -5.21 7.85
C PHE A 318 -13.21 -5.27 9.00
N LEU A 319 -13.35 -6.23 9.92
CA LEU A 319 -12.34 -6.49 10.95
C LEU A 319 -11.00 -6.92 10.34
N LEU A 320 -11.01 -7.90 9.44
CA LEU A 320 -9.79 -8.41 8.79
C LEU A 320 -9.13 -7.33 7.93
N ALA A 321 -9.93 -6.57 7.18
CA ALA A 321 -9.47 -5.43 6.39
C ALA A 321 -8.89 -4.32 7.28
N PHE A 322 -9.55 -4.01 8.41
CA PHE A 322 -9.07 -3.04 9.39
C PHE A 322 -7.72 -3.45 9.99
N VAL A 323 -7.58 -4.72 10.37
CA VAL A 323 -6.29 -5.24 10.87
C VAL A 323 -5.21 -5.12 9.80
N ALA A 324 -5.49 -5.54 8.55
CA ALA A 324 -4.53 -5.41 7.45
C ALA A 324 -4.12 -3.94 7.22
N ALA A 325 -5.06 -3.00 7.35
CA ALA A 325 -4.74 -1.57 7.31
C ALA A 325 -3.83 -1.15 8.47
N ILE A 326 -4.12 -1.59 9.71
CA ILE A 326 -3.28 -1.29 10.87
C ILE A 326 -1.86 -1.85 10.69
N THR A 327 -1.69 -3.06 10.16
CA THR A 327 -0.35 -3.64 9.94
C THR A 327 0.47 -2.85 8.91
N SER A 328 -0.14 -2.40 7.82
CA SER A 328 0.51 -1.48 6.87
C SER A 328 0.83 -0.14 7.52
N LEU A 329 -0.11 0.47 8.24
CA LEU A 329 0.08 1.78 8.87
C LEU A 329 1.23 1.78 9.90
N VAL A 330 1.31 0.72 10.70
CA VAL A 330 2.42 0.50 11.64
C VAL A 330 3.76 0.43 10.91
N SER A 331 3.81 -0.26 9.77
CA SER A 331 5.03 -0.41 8.95
C SER A 331 5.48 0.90 8.33
N ILE A 332 4.51 1.69 7.83
CA ILE A 332 4.74 3.02 7.29
C ILE A 332 5.28 3.97 8.37
N ILE A 333 4.71 3.95 9.58
CA ILE A 333 5.13 4.81 10.71
C ILE A 333 6.50 4.39 11.28
N GLU A 334 6.86 3.10 11.24
CA GLU A 334 8.14 2.62 11.76
C GLU A 334 9.32 3.25 11.00
N VAL A 335 9.19 3.58 9.71
CA VAL A 335 10.26 4.21 8.91
C VAL A 335 10.73 5.53 9.53
N PRO A 336 9.86 6.55 9.74
CA PRO A 336 10.27 7.78 10.40
C PRO A 336 10.65 7.64 11.86
N VAL A 337 10.06 6.69 12.59
CA VAL A 337 10.45 6.40 13.98
C VAL A 337 11.89 5.88 14.04
N ALA A 338 12.24 4.93 13.16
CA ALA A 338 13.58 4.36 13.07
C ALA A 338 14.63 5.41 12.68
N ALA A 339 14.28 6.33 11.77
CA ALA A 339 15.14 7.45 11.41
C ALA A 339 15.40 8.41 12.58
N LEU A 340 14.34 8.87 13.26
CA LEU A 340 14.49 9.79 14.40
C LEU A 340 15.24 9.16 15.59
N LYS A 341 15.03 7.86 15.85
CA LYS A 341 15.80 7.10 16.86
C LYS A 341 17.30 7.11 16.52
N ALA A 342 17.64 6.88 15.25
CA ALA A 342 19.02 6.81 14.78
C ALA A 342 19.72 8.17 14.77
N GLU A 343 19.04 9.24 14.32
CA GLU A 343 19.65 10.57 14.18
C GLU A 343 19.71 11.36 15.49
N GLY A 344 18.69 11.26 16.34
CA GLY A 344 18.53 12.13 17.51
C GLY A 344 19.10 11.60 18.82
N LYS A 345 19.69 10.39 18.85
CA LYS A 345 19.97 9.63 20.10
C LYS A 345 18.76 9.59 21.05
N LYS A 346 17.53 9.67 20.50
CA LYS A 346 16.29 9.69 21.28
C LYS A 346 15.91 8.28 21.66
N THR A 347 15.22 8.14 22.79
CA THR A 347 14.58 6.87 23.15
C THR A 347 13.50 6.52 22.13
N ARG A 348 13.23 5.22 21.92
CA ARG A 348 12.16 4.75 21.00
C ARG A 348 10.82 5.42 21.33
N ASN A 349 10.49 5.55 22.61
CA ASN A 349 9.24 6.17 23.06
C ASN A 349 9.14 7.66 22.71
N ALA A 350 10.25 8.41 22.82
CA ALA A 350 10.26 9.82 22.43
C ALA A 350 10.12 9.99 20.91
N ALA A 351 10.81 9.17 20.12
CA ALA A 351 10.67 9.18 18.66
C ALA A 351 9.23 8.81 18.24
N LEU A 352 8.67 7.75 18.83
CA LEU A 352 7.27 7.34 18.61
C LEU A 352 6.29 8.45 18.95
N GLY A 353 6.43 9.10 20.11
CA GLY A 353 5.55 10.18 20.52
C GLY A 353 5.55 11.35 19.53
N ILE A 354 6.72 11.74 19.03
CA ILE A 354 6.85 12.83 18.04
C ILE A 354 6.15 12.47 16.74
N VAL A 355 6.49 11.31 16.16
CA VAL A 355 5.95 10.89 14.86
C VAL A 355 4.44 10.69 14.93
N ILE A 356 3.95 9.96 15.94
CA ILE A 356 2.52 9.67 16.07
C ILE A 356 1.73 10.94 16.32
N SER A 357 2.22 11.88 17.14
CA SER A 357 1.53 13.17 17.34
C SER A 357 1.42 13.94 16.03
N ALA A 358 2.50 14.02 15.26
CA ALA A 358 2.52 14.73 13.98
C ALA A 358 1.61 14.05 12.94
N VAL A 359 1.64 12.71 12.82
CA VAL A 359 0.73 11.95 11.94
C VAL A 359 -0.72 12.13 12.37
N SER A 360 -1.01 12.14 13.67
CA SER A 360 -2.38 12.31 14.20
C SER A 360 -2.95 13.68 13.86
N ILE A 361 -2.16 14.74 14.03
CA ILE A 361 -2.56 16.11 13.65
C ILE A 361 -2.77 16.21 12.14
N GLY A 362 -1.85 15.65 11.35
CA GLY A 362 -2.00 15.59 9.89
C GLY A 362 -3.25 14.84 9.46
N ALA A 363 -3.53 13.68 10.07
CA ALA A 363 -4.69 12.84 9.77
C ALA A 363 -6.00 13.55 10.15
N MET A 364 -6.00 14.31 11.25
CA MET A 364 -7.13 15.17 11.63
C MET A 364 -7.40 16.24 10.57
N PHE A 365 -6.39 16.97 10.10
CA PHE A 365 -6.56 17.95 9.02
C PHE A 365 -6.98 17.30 7.69
N SER A 366 -6.42 16.14 7.38
CA SER A 366 -6.79 15.38 6.19
C SER A 366 -8.25 14.90 6.26
N ALA A 367 -8.73 14.45 7.42
CA ALA A 367 -10.14 14.09 7.62
C ALA A 367 -11.08 15.31 7.49
N LEU A 368 -10.71 16.46 8.07
CA LEU A 368 -11.48 17.71 7.97
C LEU A 368 -11.59 18.25 6.53
N SER A 369 -10.72 17.79 5.62
CA SER A 369 -10.70 18.20 4.21
C SER A 369 -11.82 17.62 3.35
N PHE A 370 -12.63 16.69 3.88
CA PHE A 370 -13.80 16.11 3.21
C PHE A 370 -15.07 16.98 3.33
N GLY A 371 -14.95 18.30 3.48
CA GLY A 371 -16.07 19.24 3.49
C GLY A 371 -16.41 19.86 4.85
N GLN A 372 -15.79 19.41 5.95
CA GLN A 372 -16.02 20.01 7.28
C GLN A 372 -15.36 21.38 7.41
N VAL A 373 -14.19 21.56 6.80
CA VAL A 373 -13.46 22.85 6.78
C VAL A 373 -13.19 23.25 5.34
N LYS A 374 -13.81 24.35 4.90
CA LYS A 374 -13.75 24.81 3.50
C LYS A 374 -12.32 25.06 3.02
N TRP A 375 -11.47 25.73 3.81
CA TRP A 375 -10.07 25.97 3.45
C TRP A 375 -9.26 24.67 3.25
N LEU A 376 -9.55 23.62 4.01
CA LEU A 376 -8.90 22.32 3.82
C LEU A 376 -9.47 21.55 2.63
N SER A 377 -10.75 21.78 2.31
CA SER A 377 -11.42 21.19 1.15
C SER A 377 -10.99 21.84 -0.17
N ASP A 378 -10.69 23.14 -0.13
CA ASP A 378 -10.14 23.96 -1.22
C ASP A 378 -8.65 24.29 -0.97
N PHE A 379 -7.85 23.30 -0.55
CA PHE A 379 -6.48 23.54 -0.06
C PHE A 379 -5.52 24.03 -1.14
N ALA A 380 -5.64 23.51 -2.35
CA ALA A 380 -4.84 23.90 -3.50
C ALA A 380 -5.67 23.92 -4.78
N PHE A 381 -5.21 24.66 -5.80
CA PHE A 381 -5.82 24.70 -7.12
C PHE A 381 -4.78 24.32 -8.18
N TYR A 382 -5.02 23.23 -8.89
CA TYR A 382 -4.24 22.79 -10.04
C TYR A 382 -5.10 21.92 -10.95
N SER A 383 -4.74 21.81 -12.23
CA SER A 383 -5.51 21.03 -13.22
C SER A 383 -6.97 21.48 -13.34
N GLY A 384 -7.21 22.80 -13.26
CA GLY A 384 -8.55 23.40 -13.38
C GLY A 384 -9.54 23.08 -12.26
N ALA A 385 -9.10 22.42 -11.17
CA ALA A 385 -9.97 22.03 -10.06
C ALA A 385 -9.37 22.40 -8.69
N ASN A 386 -10.26 22.69 -7.73
CA ASN A 386 -9.87 22.73 -6.32
C ASN A 386 -9.58 21.32 -5.83
N LYS A 387 -8.58 21.19 -4.96
CA LYS A 387 -8.08 19.93 -4.44
C LYS A 387 -8.05 20.03 -2.92
N SER A 388 -8.63 19.03 -2.26
CA SER A 388 -8.60 18.93 -0.81
C SER A 388 -7.18 18.63 -0.32
N LEU A 389 -6.91 18.85 0.97
CA LEU A 389 -5.64 18.43 1.57
C LEU A 389 -5.42 16.92 1.39
N PHE A 390 -6.46 16.10 1.51
CA PHE A 390 -6.37 14.67 1.23
C PHE A 390 -5.91 14.40 -0.21
N ASP A 391 -6.53 15.05 -1.20
CA ASP A 391 -6.18 14.86 -2.62
C ASP A 391 -4.73 15.29 -2.90
N VAL A 392 -4.30 16.42 -2.32
CA VAL A 392 -2.92 16.91 -2.47
C VAL A 392 -1.90 15.92 -1.90
N LEU A 393 -2.18 15.31 -0.75
CA LEU A 393 -1.29 14.30 -0.17
C LEU A 393 -1.18 13.07 -1.06
N VAL A 394 -2.29 12.63 -1.67
CA VAL A 394 -2.31 11.50 -2.62
C VAL A 394 -1.57 11.88 -3.91
N ASP A 395 -1.93 12.99 -4.54
CA ASP A 395 -1.37 13.42 -5.84
C ASP A 395 0.14 13.66 -5.74
N VAL A 396 0.61 14.25 -4.64
CA VAL A 396 2.04 14.55 -4.44
C VAL A 396 2.82 13.34 -3.95
N PHE A 397 2.40 12.69 -2.86
CA PHE A 397 3.24 11.67 -2.22
C PHE A 397 3.01 10.26 -2.73
N TYR A 398 1.76 9.90 -3.05
CA TYR A 398 1.41 8.56 -3.53
C TYR A 398 1.63 8.43 -5.04
N ASP A 399 1.11 9.36 -5.85
CA ASP A 399 1.18 9.21 -7.30
C ASP A 399 2.51 9.70 -7.92
N THR A 400 3.14 10.70 -7.31
CA THR A 400 4.28 11.42 -7.92
C THR A 400 5.61 11.09 -7.25
N ILE A 401 5.75 11.36 -5.94
CA ILE A 401 7.03 11.20 -5.23
C ILE A 401 7.38 9.71 -5.02
N LEU A 402 6.39 8.83 -4.86
CA LEU A 402 6.64 7.42 -4.61
C LEU A 402 7.39 6.73 -5.76
N PRO A 403 6.94 6.80 -7.04
CA PRO A 403 7.75 6.30 -8.17
C PRO A 403 9.10 7.03 -8.31
N PHE A 404 9.13 8.33 -8.00
CA PHE A 404 10.36 9.13 -8.05
C PHE A 404 11.41 8.65 -7.03
N ASN A 405 11.01 8.27 -5.82
CA ASN A 405 11.92 7.62 -4.87
C ASN A 405 12.47 6.30 -5.43
N GLY A 406 11.66 5.52 -6.14
CA GLY A 406 12.12 4.34 -6.87
C GLY A 406 13.23 4.66 -7.88
N LEU A 407 13.08 5.75 -8.63
CA LEU A 407 14.10 6.24 -9.55
C LEU A 407 15.38 6.61 -8.78
N LEU A 408 15.26 7.37 -7.70
CA LEU A 408 16.40 7.76 -6.86
C LEU A 408 17.14 6.54 -6.29
N ILE A 409 16.42 5.50 -5.86
CA ILE A 409 17.01 4.24 -5.38
C ILE A 409 17.78 3.55 -6.51
N CYS A 410 17.22 3.47 -7.71
CA CYS A 410 17.94 2.88 -8.86
C CYS A 410 19.23 3.64 -9.14
N LEU A 411 19.16 4.97 -9.22
CA LEU A 411 20.34 5.81 -9.47
C LEU A 411 21.37 5.69 -8.34
N LEU A 412 20.94 5.61 -7.08
CA LEU A 412 21.82 5.37 -5.93
C LEU A 412 22.54 4.03 -6.07
N VAL A 413 21.83 2.95 -6.39
CA VAL A 413 22.39 1.60 -6.55
C VAL A 413 23.41 1.56 -7.70
N VAL A 414 23.12 2.23 -8.82
CA VAL A 414 23.98 2.21 -10.01
C VAL A 414 25.21 3.10 -9.82
N TRP A 415 25.02 4.34 -9.36
CA TRP A 415 26.07 5.35 -9.35
C TRP A 415 26.85 5.42 -8.04
N GLN A 416 26.19 5.28 -6.89
CA GLN A 416 26.85 5.39 -5.58
C GLN A 416 27.22 4.02 -5.02
N TRP A 417 26.26 3.11 -4.90
CA TRP A 417 26.49 1.82 -4.27
C TRP A 417 27.28 0.86 -5.15
N LYS A 418 27.09 0.94 -6.47
CA LYS A 418 27.57 0.01 -7.49
C LYS A 418 26.91 -1.36 -7.39
N ARG A 419 26.43 -1.85 -8.53
CA ARG A 419 25.62 -3.07 -8.64
C ARG A 419 26.30 -4.36 -8.13
N HIS A 420 27.63 -4.42 -8.14
CA HIS A 420 28.37 -5.58 -7.60
C HIS A 420 28.13 -5.75 -6.09
N ASN A 421 27.93 -4.67 -5.33
CA ASN A 421 27.66 -4.74 -3.90
C ASN A 421 26.26 -5.31 -3.61
N MET A 422 25.27 -4.94 -4.43
CA MET A 422 23.94 -5.55 -4.39
C MET A 422 24.01 -7.07 -4.66
N THR A 423 24.83 -7.47 -5.64
CA THR A 423 25.05 -8.88 -5.99
C THR A 423 25.69 -9.65 -4.85
N ALA A 424 26.76 -9.09 -4.27
CA ALA A 424 27.44 -9.68 -3.13
C ALA A 424 26.46 -9.91 -1.98
N GLU A 425 25.58 -8.93 -1.70
CA GLU A 425 24.54 -9.10 -0.69
C GLU A 425 23.53 -10.18 -1.05
N MET A 426 23.06 -10.26 -2.29
CA MET A 426 22.14 -11.34 -2.71
C MET A 426 22.78 -12.74 -2.55
N LEU A 427 24.09 -12.83 -2.79
CA LEU A 427 24.89 -14.06 -2.69
C LEU A 427 25.20 -14.50 -1.25
N THR A 428 25.20 -13.60 -0.27
CA THR A 428 25.57 -13.89 1.13
C THR A 428 24.84 -15.10 1.71
N SER A 429 23.55 -15.25 1.37
CA SER A 429 22.67 -16.29 1.91
C SER A 429 22.50 -17.52 1.01
N ASN A 430 22.81 -17.41 -0.29
CA ASN A 430 22.70 -18.50 -1.24
C ASN A 430 23.66 -18.28 -2.41
N LYS A 431 24.78 -19.02 -2.39
CA LYS A 431 25.82 -18.96 -3.43
C LYS A 431 25.29 -19.36 -4.82
N ASN A 432 24.21 -20.14 -4.89
CA ASN A 432 23.58 -20.57 -6.14
C ASN A 432 22.43 -19.64 -6.59
N ALA A 433 22.07 -18.62 -5.79
CA ALA A 433 20.99 -17.68 -6.17
C ALA A 433 21.44 -16.64 -7.21
N ALA A 434 22.74 -16.36 -7.32
CA ALA A 434 23.29 -15.33 -8.22
C ALA A 434 24.28 -15.90 -9.25
N SER A 435 23.78 -16.85 -10.05
CA SER A 435 24.32 -17.14 -11.38
C SER A 435 23.21 -17.25 -12.44
N GLY A 436 21.97 -16.94 -12.06
CA GLY A 436 20.78 -17.12 -12.88
C GLY A 436 20.34 -15.87 -13.64
N TRP A 437 19.47 -16.08 -14.62
CA TRP A 437 18.80 -15.03 -15.42
C TRP A 437 18.29 -13.84 -14.60
N LEU A 438 17.73 -14.10 -13.41
CA LEU A 438 17.15 -13.07 -12.55
C LEU A 438 18.18 -12.01 -12.13
N GLU A 439 19.39 -12.40 -11.76
CA GLU A 439 20.43 -11.44 -11.37
C GLU A 439 20.82 -10.56 -12.57
N ARG A 440 21.13 -11.17 -13.72
CA ARG A 440 21.50 -10.45 -14.94
C ARG A 440 20.39 -9.48 -15.35
N TYR A 441 19.14 -9.93 -15.26
CA TYR A 441 17.98 -9.09 -15.51
C TYR A 441 17.87 -7.95 -14.50
N THR A 442 17.97 -8.21 -13.20
CA THR A 442 17.92 -7.17 -12.15
C THR A 442 19.02 -6.11 -12.36
N HIS A 443 20.24 -6.51 -12.70
CA HIS A 443 21.33 -5.58 -13.02
C HIS A 443 21.04 -4.70 -14.23
N PHE A 444 20.51 -5.30 -15.29
CA PHE A 444 20.16 -4.60 -16.51
C PHE A 444 18.98 -3.66 -16.30
N ALA A 445 17.93 -4.15 -15.64
CA ALA A 445 16.70 -3.43 -15.37
C ALA A 445 16.96 -2.21 -14.47
N ILE A 446 17.65 -2.38 -13.34
CA ILE A 446 17.99 -1.27 -12.42
C ILE A 446 18.92 -0.25 -13.08
N ALA A 447 19.81 -0.68 -13.99
CA ALA A 447 20.75 0.22 -14.64
C ALA A 447 20.15 1.04 -15.78
N PHE A 448 19.11 0.53 -16.44
CA PHE A 448 18.67 1.08 -17.71
C PHE A 448 17.15 1.26 -17.78
N TRP A 449 16.39 0.17 -17.92
CA TRP A 449 14.96 0.29 -18.23
C TRP A 449 14.11 0.78 -17.07
N ILE A 450 14.37 0.36 -15.83
CA ILE A 450 13.60 0.82 -14.66
C ILE A 450 13.76 2.33 -14.46
N PRO A 451 14.99 2.90 -14.40
CA PRO A 451 15.17 4.34 -14.35
C PRO A 451 14.47 5.10 -15.48
N LEU A 452 14.55 4.59 -16.71
CA LEU A 452 13.92 5.23 -17.87
C LEU A 452 12.38 5.26 -17.72
N ILE A 453 11.78 4.13 -17.35
CA ILE A 453 10.33 4.02 -17.15
C ILE A 453 9.90 4.94 -16.00
N LEU A 454 10.59 4.91 -14.86
CA LEU A 454 10.24 5.74 -13.71
C LEU A 454 10.43 7.23 -13.96
N ALA A 455 11.47 7.63 -14.71
CA ALA A 455 11.67 9.01 -15.13
C ALA A 455 10.55 9.47 -16.07
N THR A 456 10.18 8.63 -17.04
CA THR A 456 9.09 8.91 -17.98
C THR A 456 7.76 9.06 -17.23
N VAL A 457 7.43 8.10 -16.36
CA VAL A 457 6.22 8.12 -15.54
C VAL A 457 6.18 9.34 -14.65
N PHE A 458 7.30 9.70 -14.00
CA PHE A 458 7.37 10.90 -13.17
C PHE A 458 7.06 12.16 -13.98
N VAL A 459 7.71 12.36 -15.12
CA VAL A 459 7.48 13.53 -15.98
C VAL A 459 6.03 13.59 -16.46
N VAL A 460 5.51 12.46 -16.96
CA VAL A 460 4.12 12.38 -17.46
C VAL A 460 3.11 12.61 -16.34
N THR A 461 3.30 12.02 -15.15
CA THR A 461 2.43 12.24 -14.00
C THR A 461 2.44 13.70 -13.58
N VAL A 462 3.62 14.34 -13.54
CA VAL A 462 3.72 15.76 -13.19
C VAL A 462 2.94 16.63 -14.18
N ILE A 463 3.13 16.41 -15.48
CA ILE A 463 2.43 17.15 -16.54
C ILE A 463 0.91 16.94 -16.43
N ASN A 464 0.47 15.69 -16.32
CA ASN A 464 -0.96 15.36 -16.34
C ASN A 464 -1.69 15.79 -15.07
N LYS A 465 -1.06 15.68 -13.89
CA LYS A 465 -1.74 16.00 -12.62
C LYS A 465 -1.71 17.47 -12.28
N PHE A 466 -0.63 18.18 -12.58
CA PHE A 466 -0.45 19.55 -12.09
C PHE A 466 -0.62 20.61 -13.18
N PHE A 467 -0.50 20.26 -14.46
CA PHE A 467 -0.47 21.22 -15.56
C PHE A 467 -1.51 21.01 -16.68
N SER A 468 -2.15 19.83 -16.76
CA SER A 468 -3.27 19.57 -17.68
C SER A 468 -4.57 19.98 -17.04
#